data_AF-A0A496ZPJ9-F1
#
_entry.id   AF-A0A496ZPJ9-F1
#
_cell.length_a   1.000
_cell.length_b   1.000
_cell.length_c   1.000
_cell.angle_alpha   90.00
_cell.angle_beta   90.00
_cell.angle_gamma   90.00
#
_symmetry.space_group_name_H-M   'P 1'
#
loop_
_entity.id
_entity.type
_entity.pdbx_description
1 polymer ?
#
loop_
_entity_poly.entity_id
_entity_poly.type
_entity_poly.pdbx_seq_one_letter_code
_entity_poly.pdbx_strand_id
1 'polypeptide(L)'
;MELIKTYPFEFDDEKYEVRIYHNDKLINVAVFKENHPATGIRHQIQIPEGMEIEKILNSDSMNHFIELSKKEISDNLWYNLAS
;
A
#
# COMPACT_ATOMS: atom_id res chain seq x y z
N MET A 1 -11.39 -3.93 -8.86
CA MET A 1 -10.20 -3.19 -8.39
C MET A 1 -9.05 -3.61 -9.25
N GLU A 2 -8.37 -2.65 -9.85
CA GLU A 2 -7.30 -2.87 -10.82
C GLU A 2 -5.97 -2.49 -10.18
N LEU A 3 -4.93 -3.30 -10.44
CA LEU A 3 -3.57 -2.99 -10.00
C LEU A 3 -3.01 -1.91 -10.93
N ILE A 4 -2.65 -0.75 -10.36
CA ILE A 4 -2.11 0.37 -11.15
C ILE A 4 -0.61 0.52 -10.98
N LYS A 5 -0.07 0.17 -9.82
CA LYS A 5 1.37 0.34 -9.54
C LYS A 5 1.86 -0.65 -8.50
N THR A 6 3.12 -1.06 -8.68
CA THR A 6 3.84 -1.93 -7.75
C THR A 6 5.19 -1.30 -7.43
N TYR A 7 5.55 -1.32 -6.16
CA TYR A 7 6.84 -0.85 -5.65
C TYR A 7 7.56 -2.00 -4.94
N PRO A 8 8.58 -2.60 -5.56
CA PRO A 8 9.36 -3.63 -4.91
C PRO A 8 10.25 -3.03 -3.83
N PHE A 9 10.46 -3.78 -2.75
CA PHE A 9 11.44 -3.47 -1.71
C PHE A 9 11.93 -4.75 -1.03
N GLU A 10 13.06 -4.65 -0.34
CA GLU A 10 13.66 -5.76 0.40
C GLU A 10 13.77 -5.39 1.88
N PHE A 11 13.47 -6.36 2.74
CA PHE A 11 13.61 -6.23 4.19
C PHE A 11 13.92 -7.62 4.76
N ASP A 12 14.92 -7.70 5.65
CA ASP A 12 15.35 -8.96 6.29
C ASP A 12 15.61 -10.11 5.30
N ASP A 13 16.34 -9.82 4.21
CA ASP A 13 16.64 -10.74 3.09
C ASP A 13 15.40 -11.30 2.35
N GLU A 14 14.22 -10.75 2.61
CA GLU A 14 12.97 -11.12 1.95
C GLU A 14 12.48 -10.03 0.99
N LYS A 15 11.82 -10.48 -0.08
CA LYS A 15 11.29 -9.60 -1.13
C LYS A 15 9.83 -9.30 -0.91
N TYR A 16 9.50 -8.02 -0.91
CA TYR A 16 8.17 -7.51 -0.72
C TYR A 16 7.77 -6.56 -1.85
N GLU A 17 6.46 -6.34 -1.97
CA GLU A 17 5.89 -5.44 -2.95
C GLU A 17 4.78 -4.62 -2.29
N VAL A 18 4.91 -3.28 -2.32
CA VAL A 18 3.75 -2.41 -2.06
C VAL A 18 2.94 -2.35 -3.36
N ARG A 19 1.70 -2.82 -3.30
CA ARG A 19 0.77 -2.83 -4.44
C ARG A 19 -0.32 -1.78 -4.24
N ILE A 20 -0.52 -0.98 -5.26
CA ILE A 20 -1.57 0.05 -5.31
C ILE A 20 -2.66 -0.44 -6.25
N TYR A 21 -3.85 -0.63 -5.69
CA TYR A 21 -5.06 -0.96 -6.44
C TYR A 21 -6.00 0.24 -6.44
N HIS A 22 -6.84 0.35 -7.46
CA HIS A 22 -7.93 1.31 -7.43
C HIS A 22 -9.22 0.81 -8.06
N ASN A 23 -10.28 1.55 -7.81
CA ASN A 23 -11.49 1.62 -8.62
C ASN A 23 -11.93 3.09 -8.70
N ASP A 24 -13.13 3.35 -9.19
CA ASP A 24 -13.65 4.72 -9.36
C ASP A 24 -13.81 5.51 -8.05
N LYS A 25 -13.72 4.85 -6.89
CA LYS A 25 -14.05 5.45 -5.58
C LYS A 25 -12.93 5.35 -4.55
N LEU A 26 -12.01 4.39 -4.71
CA LEU A 26 -11.06 3.99 -3.69
C LEU A 26 -9.72 3.65 -4.31
N ILE A 27 -8.67 4.03 -3.60
CA ILE A 27 -7.31 3.51 -3.77
C ILE A 27 -7.00 2.64 -2.54
N ASN A 28 -6.51 1.44 -2.78
CA ASN A 28 -6.00 0.55 -1.75
C ASN A 28 -4.49 0.41 -1.89
N VAL A 29 -3.78 0.55 -0.77
CA VAL A 29 -2.34 0.29 -0.66
C VAL A 29 -2.15 -0.86 0.31
N ALA A 30 -1.46 -1.92 -0.12
CA ALA A 30 -1.19 -3.09 0.69
C ALA A 30 0.16 -3.72 0.33
N VAL A 31 0.78 -4.38 1.31
CA VAL A 31 2.06 -5.05 1.13
C VAL A 31 1.84 -6.52 0.80
N PHE A 32 2.62 -7.04 -0.15
CA PHE A 32 2.61 -8.42 -0.58
C PHE A 32 4.00 -9.04 -0.44
N LYS A 33 4.03 -10.34 -0.13
CA LYS A 33 5.20 -11.22 -0.19
C LYS A 33 4.78 -12.45 -1.00
N GLU A 34 5.52 -12.77 -2.06
CA GLU A 34 5.25 -13.94 -2.92
C GLU A 34 3.79 -14.03 -3.42
N ASN A 35 3.19 -12.90 -3.80
CA ASN A 35 1.78 -12.78 -4.20
C ASN A 35 0.72 -12.97 -3.10
N HIS A 36 1.12 -13.12 -1.84
CA HIS A 36 0.23 -13.14 -0.69
C HIS A 36 0.30 -11.81 0.07
N PRO A 37 -0.79 -11.31 0.67
CA PRO A 37 -0.72 -10.17 1.58
C PRO A 37 0.28 -10.47 2.69
N ALA A 38 1.30 -9.61 2.85
CA ALA A 38 2.32 -9.77 3.87
C ALA A 38 1.77 -9.47 5.28
N THR A 39 0.74 -8.63 5.36
CA THR A 39 0.03 -8.29 6.59
C THR A 39 -1.48 -8.24 6.34
N GLY A 40 -2.26 -8.19 7.43
CA GLY A 40 -3.70 -7.88 7.36
C GLY A 40 -4.01 -6.39 7.18
N ILE A 41 -2.99 -5.53 7.15
CA ILE A 41 -3.16 -4.07 7.08
C ILE A 41 -3.33 -3.65 5.62
N ARG A 42 -4.30 -2.76 5.40
CA ARG A 42 -4.51 -2.08 4.12
C ARG A 42 -4.86 -0.63 4.38
N HIS A 43 -4.19 0.29 3.69
CA HIS A 43 -4.63 1.67 3.68
C HIS A 43 -5.66 1.86 2.57
N GLN A 44 -6.75 2.55 2.90
CA GLN A 44 -7.79 2.91 1.95
C GLN A 44 -7.89 4.42 1.87
N ILE A 45 -7.83 4.94 0.65
CA ILE A 45 -7.94 6.37 0.36
C ILE A 45 -9.19 6.54 -0.50
N GLN A 46 -10.11 7.39 -0.05
CA GLN A 46 -11.30 7.71 -0.82
C GLN A 46 -10.95 8.74 -1.88
N ILE A 47 -11.36 8.48 -3.13
CA ILE A 47 -11.20 9.39 -4.25
C ILE A 47 -12.35 10.41 -4.17
N PRO A 48 -12.07 11.71 -3.98
CA PRO A 48 -13.10 12.74 -4.04
C PRO A 48 -13.72 12.82 -5.43
N GLU A 49 -15.00 13.14 -5.51
CA GLU A 49 -15.70 13.31 -6.78
C GLU A 49 -15.02 14.40 -7.64
N GLY A 50 -14.81 14.10 -8.93
CA GLY A 50 -14.14 15.00 -9.86
C GLY A 50 -12.61 15.06 -9.74
N MET A 51 -11.99 14.27 -8.85
CA MET A 51 -10.53 14.19 -8.74
C MET A 51 -9.95 13.12 -9.67
N GLU A 52 -8.96 13.50 -10.47
CA GLU A 52 -8.22 12.57 -11.32
C GLU A 52 -7.29 11.68 -10.47
N ILE A 53 -7.39 10.37 -10.66
CA ILE A 53 -6.59 9.41 -9.90
C ILE A 53 -5.08 9.63 -10.06
N GLU A 54 -4.62 10.02 -11.25
CA GLU A 54 -3.21 10.27 -11.54
C GLU A 54 -2.64 11.39 -10.65
N LYS A 55 -3.45 12.41 -10.31
CA LYS A 55 -3.03 13.48 -9.39
C LYS A 55 -2.84 12.95 -7.97
N ILE A 56 -3.69 12.02 -7.53
CA ILE A 56 -3.56 11.38 -6.22
C ILE A 56 -2.33 10.49 -6.20
N LEU A 57 -2.12 9.67 -7.23
CA LEU A 57 -0.99 8.74 -7.32
C LEU A 57 0.37 9.43 -7.34
N ASN A 58 0.44 10.64 -7.90
CA ASN A 58 1.65 11.45 -7.95
C ASN A 58 1.78 12.44 -6.78
N SER A 59 0.88 12.38 -5.80
CA SER A 59 0.93 13.26 -4.63
C SER A 59 1.93 12.79 -3.58
N ASP A 60 2.45 13.73 -2.78
CA ASP A 60 3.28 13.43 -1.62
C ASP A 60 2.56 12.54 -0.60
N SER A 61 1.23 12.64 -0.52
CA SER A 61 0.41 11.77 0.33
C SER A 61 0.54 10.31 -0.09
N MET A 62 0.55 10.01 -1.39
CA MET A 62 0.72 8.63 -1.85
C MET A 62 2.12 8.10 -1.52
N ASN A 63 3.15 8.91 -1.70
CA ASN A 63 4.51 8.56 -1.29
C ASN A 63 4.57 8.27 0.21
N HIS A 64 3.88 9.07 1.03
CA HIS A 64 3.79 8.83 2.46
C HIS A 64 3.13 7.48 2.80
N PHE A 65 2.02 7.12 2.13
CA PHE A 65 1.38 5.81 2.34
C PHE A 65 2.29 4.64 1.94
N ILE A 66 3.05 4.78 0.86
CA ILE A 66 4.01 3.74 0.43
C ILE A 66 5.08 3.54 1.51
N GLU A 67 5.67 4.62 2.01
CA GLU A 67 6.70 4.54 3.05
C GLU A 67 6.13 4.04 4.38
N LEU A 68 4.90 4.42 4.73
CA LEU A 68 4.20 3.89 5.90
C LEU A 68 4.02 2.36 5.78
N SER A 69 3.55 1.86 4.64
CA SER A 69 3.38 0.43 4.40
C SER A 69 4.69 -0.35 4.48
N LYS A 70 5.81 0.20 4.00
CA LYS A 70 7.14 -0.43 4.18
C LYS A 70 7.53 -0.48 5.65
N LYS A 71 7.27 0.61 6.39
CA LYS A 71 7.58 0.71 7.82
C LYS A 71 6.75 -0.27 8.66
N GLU A 72 5.52 -0.57 8.27
CA GLU A 72 4.70 -1.58 8.96
C GLU A 72 5.32 -2.98 8.94
N ILE A 73 6.06 -3.32 7.88
CA ILE A 73 6.86 -4.55 7.83
C ILE A 73 8.06 -4.44 8.76
N SER A 74 8.82 -3.35 8.70
CA SER A 74 10.04 -3.20 9.52
C SER A 74 9.75 -3.16 11.02
N ASP A 75 8.63 -2.57 11.40
CA ASP A 75 8.26 -2.38 12.80
C ASP A 75 7.47 -3.57 13.37
N ASN A 76 7.21 -4.61 12.56
CA ASN A 76 6.33 -5.74 12.92
C ASN A 76 4.97 -5.30 13.48
N LEU A 77 4.45 -4.16 13.00
CA LEU A 77 3.28 -3.50 13.58
C LEU A 77 2.03 -4.39 13.52
N TRP A 78 2.00 -5.30 12.55
CA TRP A 78 0.95 -6.28 12.34
C TRP A 78 0.86 -7.35 13.46
N TYR A 79 1.95 -7.66 14.16
CA TYR A 79 1.91 -8.56 15.33
C TYR A 79 1.23 -7.89 16.52
N ASN A 80 1.44 -6.59 16.73
CA ASN A 80 0.92 -5.85 17.88
C ASN A 80 -0.58 -5.52 17.78
N LEU A 81 -1.17 -5.60 16.59
CA LEU A 81 -2.60 -5.40 16.37
C LEU A 81 -3.42 -6.70 16.46
N ALA A 82 -2.75 -7.85 16.57
CA ALA A 82 -3.36 -9.17 16.68
C ALA A 82 -3.31 -9.76 18.11
N SER A 83 -2.70 -9.04 19.05
CA SER A 83 -2.57 -9.36 20.48
C SER A 83 -3.50 -8.52 21.34
#